data_AF-A0A6N8EVK4-F1
#
_entry.id   AF-A0A6N8EVK4-F1
#
_cell.length_a   1.000
_cell.length_b   1.000
_cell.length_c   1.000
_cell.angle_alpha   90.00
_cell.angle_beta   90.00
_cell.angle_gamma   90.00
#
_symmetry.space_group_name_H-M   'P 1'
#
loop_
_entity.id
_entity.type
_entity.pdbx_description
1 polymer ?
#
loop_
_entity_poly.entity_id
_entity_poly.type
_entity_poly.pdbx_seq_one_letter_code
_entity_poly.pdbx_strand_id
1 'polypeptide(L)'
;MEKYVEVIRRSVELVETCIEGLHHIRAGLREGVFEETMYLFEDIVYGYCKIAEFLPVLDSFLADDRLKTITLEVEEAMQHMLTAYEYCDINKASNILDHQVIPAFQLWSAEMTTLFAS
;
A
#
# COMPACT_ATOMS: atom_id res chain seq x y z
N MET A 1 -20.22 -15.05 -6.73
CA MET A 1 -20.04 -13.77 -6.01
C MET A 1 -19.40 -13.96 -4.64
N GLU A 2 -19.89 -14.84 -3.76
CA GLU A 2 -19.32 -15.04 -2.39
C GLU A 2 -17.80 -15.23 -2.33
N LYS A 3 -17.20 -16.00 -3.25
CA LYS A 3 -15.74 -16.20 -3.28
C LYS A 3 -14.96 -14.90 -3.54
N TYR A 4 -15.51 -13.98 -4.34
CA TYR A 4 -14.86 -12.71 -4.64
C TYR A 4 -15.04 -11.71 -3.51
N VAL A 5 -16.20 -11.72 -2.86
CA VAL A 5 -16.47 -10.94 -1.64
C VAL A 5 -15.44 -11.27 -0.56
N GLU A 6 -15.18 -12.55 -0.27
CA GLU A 6 -14.15 -12.89 0.74
C GLU A 6 -12.73 -12.47 0.34
N VAL A 7 -12.39 -12.52 -0.95
CA VAL A 7 -11.07 -12.08 -1.45
C VAL A 7 -10.90 -10.59 -1.26
N ILE A 8 -11.87 -9.76 -1.66
CA ILE A 8 -11.78 -8.30 -1.49
C ILE A 8 -11.69 -7.97 0.02
N ARG A 9 -12.36 -8.76 0.89
CA ARG A 9 -12.43 -8.49 2.34
C ARG A 9 -11.05 -8.63 2.95
N ARG A 10 -10.41 -9.75 2.63
CA ARG A 10 -9.03 -10.04 3.05
C ARG A 10 -8.04 -9.06 2.43
N SER A 11 -8.28 -8.60 1.20
CA SER A 11 -7.46 -7.55 0.60
C SER A 11 -7.54 -6.25 1.39
N VAL A 12 -8.75 -5.81 1.79
CA VAL A 12 -8.92 -4.61 2.63
C VAL A 12 -8.21 -4.79 3.98
N GLU A 13 -8.42 -5.91 4.67
CA GLU A 13 -7.73 -6.21 5.94
C GLU A 13 -6.20 -6.19 5.79
N LEU A 14 -5.69 -6.69 4.67
CA LEU A 14 -4.26 -6.68 4.37
C LEU A 14 -3.75 -5.26 4.09
N VAL A 15 -4.51 -4.42 3.36
CA VAL A 15 -4.15 -3.00 3.17
C VAL A 15 -4.13 -2.27 4.51
N GLU A 16 -5.11 -2.51 5.40
CA GLU A 16 -5.15 -1.92 6.73
C GLU A 16 -3.92 -2.34 7.57
N THR A 17 -3.56 -3.62 7.54
CA THR A 17 -2.33 -4.13 8.18
C THR A 17 -1.08 -3.46 7.60
N CYS A 18 -1.02 -3.25 6.28
CA CYS A 18 0.07 -2.52 5.66
C CYS A 18 0.14 -1.05 6.13
N ILE A 19 -1.00 -0.38 6.30
CA ILE A 19 -1.06 1.00 6.82
C ILE A 19 -0.52 1.06 8.26
N GLU A 20 -0.85 0.10 9.11
CA GLU A 20 -0.27 -0.02 10.44
C GLU A 20 1.24 -0.20 10.38
N GLY A 21 1.74 -1.10 9.53
CA GLY A 21 3.16 -1.28 9.28
C GLY A 21 3.87 -0.01 8.78
N LEU A 22 3.24 0.76 7.89
CA LEU A 22 3.75 2.07 7.44
C LEU A 22 3.83 3.09 8.59
N HIS A 23 2.91 3.04 9.55
CA HIS A 23 3.00 3.86 10.75
C HIS A 23 4.13 3.43 11.69
N HIS A 24 4.43 2.13 11.77
CA HIS A 24 5.60 1.62 12.47
C HIS A 24 6.91 2.06 11.78
N ILE A 25 6.99 1.97 10.46
CA ILE A 25 8.10 2.51 9.67
C ILE A 25 8.31 3.99 9.98
N ARG A 26 7.22 4.77 10.00
CA ARG A 26 7.30 6.20 10.30
C ARG A 26 7.88 6.49 11.67
N ALA A 27 7.50 5.71 12.69
CA ALA A 27 8.07 5.84 14.02
C ALA A 27 9.56 5.50 14.01
N GLY A 28 9.94 4.38 13.38
CA GLY A 28 11.34 3.95 13.29
C GLY A 28 12.24 4.96 12.56
N LEU A 29 11.76 5.57 11.46
CA LEU A 29 12.50 6.63 10.77
C LEU A 29 12.75 7.85 11.66
N ARG A 30 11.78 8.22 12.51
CA ARG A 30 11.94 9.32 13.48
C ARG A 30 12.89 8.98 14.62
N GLU A 31 12.98 7.70 14.97
CA GLU A 31 13.89 7.18 15.99
C GLU A 31 15.31 6.90 15.45
N GLY A 32 15.50 6.99 14.12
CA GLY A 32 16.79 6.79 13.45
C GLY A 32 17.13 5.33 13.15
N VAL A 33 16.20 4.39 13.36
CA VAL A 33 16.39 2.95 13.08
C VAL A 33 16.10 2.61 11.61
N PHE A 34 16.83 3.25 10.70
CA PHE A 34 16.55 3.21 9.27
C PHE A 34 16.62 1.80 8.65
N GLU A 35 17.67 1.01 8.94
CA GLU A 35 17.83 -0.33 8.35
C GLU A 35 16.69 -1.28 8.76
N GLU A 36 16.24 -1.21 10.02
CA GLU A 36 15.15 -2.03 10.52
C GLU A 36 13.83 -1.72 9.79
N THR A 37 13.59 -0.44 9.49
CA THR A 37 12.41 -0.01 8.74
C THR A 37 12.40 -0.49 7.29
N MET A 38 13.57 -0.80 6.71
CA MET A 38 13.67 -1.34 5.35
C MET A 38 13.12 -2.77 5.28
N TYR A 39 13.40 -3.62 6.27
CA TYR A 39 12.84 -4.97 6.34
C TYR A 39 11.31 -4.94 6.48
N LEU A 40 10.79 -4.07 7.33
CA LEU A 40 9.35 -3.90 7.46
C LEU A 40 8.74 -3.39 6.16
N PHE A 41 9.44 -2.53 5.42
CA PHE A 41 8.98 -2.04 4.12
C PHE A 41 8.96 -3.15 3.05
N GLU A 42 9.87 -4.11 3.10
CA GLU A 42 9.82 -5.31 2.24
C GLU A 42 8.52 -6.09 2.44
N ASP A 43 8.08 -6.26 3.70
CA ASP A 43 6.80 -6.89 4.02
C ASP A 43 5.61 -6.09 3.45
N ILE A 44 5.68 -4.75 3.47
CA ILE A 44 4.65 -3.89 2.85
C ILE A 44 4.58 -4.11 1.34
N VAL A 45 5.74 -4.14 0.66
CA VAL A 45 5.83 -4.41 -0.79
C VAL A 45 5.26 -5.79 -1.10
N TYR A 46 5.57 -6.80 -0.28
CA TYR A 46 4.99 -8.14 -0.44
C TYR A 46 3.46 -8.13 -0.30
N GLY A 47 2.93 -7.43 0.72
CA GLY A 47 1.50 -7.26 0.94
C GLY A 47 0.81 -6.61 -0.27
N TYR A 48 1.38 -5.52 -0.80
CA TYR A 48 0.92 -4.90 -2.04
C TYR A 48 0.87 -5.90 -3.19
N CYS A 49 1.96 -6.62 -3.46
CA CYS A 49 2.04 -7.56 -4.59
C CYS A 49 0.95 -8.61 -4.50
N LYS A 50 0.70 -9.14 -3.30
CA LYS A 50 -0.35 -10.13 -3.07
C LYS A 50 -1.74 -9.59 -3.40
N ILE A 51 -2.03 -8.33 -3.11
CA ILE A 51 -3.31 -7.72 -3.43
C ILE A 51 -3.41 -7.39 -4.92
N ALA A 52 -2.37 -6.78 -5.48
CA ALA A 52 -2.30 -6.36 -6.88
C ALA A 52 -2.46 -7.54 -7.86
N GLU A 53 -1.91 -8.71 -7.52
CA GLU A 53 -2.09 -9.97 -8.28
C GLU A 53 -3.56 -10.35 -8.50
N PHE A 54 -4.47 -9.98 -7.59
CA PHE A 54 -5.89 -10.34 -7.69
C PHE A 54 -6.75 -9.30 -8.38
N LEU A 55 -6.29 -8.06 -8.53
CA LEU A 55 -7.07 -6.97 -9.14
C LEU A 55 -7.54 -7.26 -10.57
N PRO A 56 -6.74 -7.87 -11.48
CA PRO A 56 -7.21 -8.20 -12.83
C PRO A 56 -8.39 -9.17 -12.85
N VAL A 57 -8.57 -9.97 -11.79
CA VAL A 57 -9.72 -10.88 -11.67
C VAL A 57 -11.00 -10.11 -11.37
N LEU A 58 -10.88 -8.93 -10.76
CA LEU A 58 -11.99 -8.06 -10.41
C LEU A 58 -12.39 -7.12 -11.55
N ASP A 59 -11.57 -6.98 -12.59
CA ASP A 59 -11.80 -6.08 -13.75
C ASP A 59 -13.20 -6.17 -14.34
N SER A 60 -13.76 -7.39 -14.47
CA SER A 60 -15.11 -7.59 -15.02
C SER A 60 -16.23 -7.08 -14.12
N PHE A 61 -15.93 -6.76 -12.86
CA PHE A 61 -16.87 -6.29 -11.84
C PHE A 61 -16.69 -4.81 -11.49
N LEU A 62 -15.57 -4.21 -11.90
CA LEU A 62 -15.31 -2.79 -11.67
C LEU A 62 -16.13 -1.95 -12.66
N ALA A 63 -16.83 -0.94 -12.13
CA ALA A 63 -17.64 -0.03 -12.94
C ALA A 63 -16.79 0.98 -13.72
N ASP A 64 -15.59 1.26 -13.23
CA ASP A 64 -14.60 2.15 -13.84
C ASP A 64 -13.17 1.67 -13.54
N ASP A 65 -12.18 2.35 -14.12
CA ASP A 65 -10.76 2.04 -13.95
C ASP A 65 -10.12 2.73 -12.71
N ARG A 66 -10.91 3.34 -11.82
CA ARG A 66 -10.39 4.15 -10.71
C ARG A 66 -9.52 3.34 -9.75
N LEU A 67 -9.93 2.13 -9.40
CA LEU A 67 -9.13 1.25 -8.53
C LEU A 67 -7.78 0.91 -9.18
N LYS A 68 -7.73 0.75 -10.51
CA LYS A 68 -6.47 0.50 -11.23
C LYS A 68 -5.56 1.72 -11.16
N THR A 69 -6.11 2.92 -11.39
CA THR A 69 -5.35 4.17 -11.26
C THR A 69 -4.74 4.31 -9.87
N ILE A 70 -5.53 4.11 -8.81
CA ILE A 70 -5.05 4.20 -7.43
C ILE A 70 -3.99 3.12 -7.14
N THR A 71 -4.14 1.92 -7.70
CA THR A 71 -3.14 0.85 -7.55
C THR A 71 -1.79 1.26 -8.15
N LEU A 72 -1.80 1.90 -9.32
CA LEU A 72 -0.58 2.42 -9.95
C LEU A 72 0.03 3.57 -9.12
N GLU A 73 -0.79 4.41 -8.50
CA GLU A 73 -0.30 5.46 -7.58
C GLU A 73 0.39 4.87 -6.35
N VAL A 74 -0.14 3.76 -5.80
CA VAL A 74 0.52 3.02 -4.72
C VAL A 74 1.86 2.45 -5.18
N GLU A 75 1.91 1.83 -6.35
CA GLU A 75 3.15 1.30 -6.94
C GLU A 75 4.22 2.38 -7.10
N GLU A 76 3.85 3.52 -7.67
CA GLU A 76 4.75 4.66 -7.88
C GLU A 76 5.28 5.21 -6.55
N ALA A 77 4.41 5.38 -5.55
CA ALA A 77 4.80 5.85 -4.23
C ALA A 77 5.79 4.88 -3.55
N MET A 78 5.56 3.57 -3.67
CA MET A 78 6.49 2.57 -3.14
C MET A 78 7.83 2.57 -3.89
N GLN A 79 7.82 2.75 -5.20
CA GLN A 79 9.06 2.84 -5.99
C GLN A 79 9.90 4.05 -5.57
N HIS A 80 9.26 5.20 -5.31
CA HIS A 80 9.96 6.37 -4.76
C HIS A 80 10.57 6.08 -3.39
N MET A 81 9.85 5.36 -2.52
CA MET A 81 10.34 4.96 -1.21
C MET A 81 11.52 3.99 -1.29
N LEU A 82 11.47 2.99 -2.18
CA LEU A 82 12.59 2.09 -2.46
C LEU A 82 13.83 2.86 -2.88
N THR A 83 13.68 3.81 -3.81
CA THR A 83 14.81 4.66 -4.23
C THR A 83 15.37 5.48 -3.07
N ALA A 84 14.55 5.96 -2.14
CA ALA A 84 15.06 6.64 -0.95
C ALA A 84 15.85 5.70 -0.02
N TYR A 85 15.41 4.46 0.13
CA TYR A 85 16.16 3.41 0.85
C TYR A 85 17.50 3.08 0.17
N GLU A 86 17.52 2.91 -1.16
CA GLU A 86 18.74 2.61 -1.93
C GLU A 86 19.83 3.69 -1.78
N TYR A 87 19.44 4.96 -1.64
CA TYR A 87 20.36 6.07 -1.42
C TYR A 87 20.63 6.37 0.06
N CYS A 88 20.08 5.58 0.98
CA CYS A 88 20.15 5.81 2.43
C CYS A 88 19.71 7.22 2.85
N ASP A 89 18.74 7.81 2.15
CA ASP A 89 18.27 9.17 2.40
C ASP A 89 17.04 9.15 3.32
N ILE A 90 17.30 9.18 4.63
CA ILE A 90 16.28 9.14 5.68
C ILE A 90 15.27 10.28 5.55
N ASN A 91 15.75 11.49 5.23
CA ASN A 91 14.88 12.66 5.13
C ASN A 91 13.92 12.52 3.94
N LYS A 92 14.45 12.05 2.81
CA LYS A 92 13.63 11.76 1.62
C LYS A 92 12.67 10.61 1.88
N ALA A 93 13.10 9.54 2.54
CA ALA A 93 12.25 8.42 2.93
C ALA A 93 11.09 8.87 3.84
N SER A 94 11.37 9.65 4.90
CA SER A 94 10.32 10.21 5.75
C SER A 94 9.34 11.11 4.97
N ASN A 95 9.85 11.96 4.08
CA ASN A 95 9.01 12.85 3.30
C ASN A 95 8.07 12.06 2.35
N ILE A 96 8.61 11.09 1.62
CA ILE A 96 7.85 10.22 0.72
C ILE A 96 6.82 9.39 1.50
N LEU A 97 7.20 8.85 2.65
CA LEU A 97 6.30 8.07 3.49
C LEU A 97 5.07 8.87 3.93
N ASP A 98 5.28 10.09 4.46
CA ASP A 98 4.20 10.92 5.00
C ASP A 98 3.30 11.54 3.91
N HIS A 99 3.86 11.87 2.73
CA HIS A 99 3.13 12.62 1.70
C HIS A 99 2.75 11.82 0.46
N GLN A 100 3.26 10.60 0.29
CA GLN A 100 2.96 9.75 -0.86
C GLN A 100 2.47 8.38 -0.43
N VAL A 101 3.29 7.61 0.30
CA VAL A 101 2.99 6.19 0.56
C VAL A 101 1.77 6.02 1.46
N ILE A 102 1.75 6.66 2.64
CA ILE A 102 0.60 6.54 3.57
C ILE A 102 -0.70 7.05 2.91
N PRO A 103 -0.74 8.26 2.30
CA PRO A 103 -1.93 8.73 1.61
C PRO A 103 -2.42 7.80 0.49
N ALA A 104 -1.52 7.24 -0.33
CA ALA A 104 -1.88 6.33 -1.42
C ALA A 104 -2.51 5.04 -0.88
N PHE A 105 -1.92 4.42 0.16
CA PHE A 105 -2.50 3.24 0.80
C PHE A 105 -3.87 3.52 1.45
N GLN A 106 -4.04 4.69 2.07
CA GLN A 106 -5.33 5.10 2.65
C GLN A 106 -6.40 5.27 1.57
N LEU A 107 -6.06 5.90 0.44
CA LEU A 107 -6.96 6.04 -0.69
C LEU A 107 -7.33 4.68 -1.30
N TRP A 108 -6.36 3.77 -1.40
CA TRP A 108 -6.56 2.42 -1.90
C TRP A 108 -7.50 1.60 -1.02
N SER A 109 -7.30 1.63 0.30
CA SER A 109 -8.19 1.01 1.29
C SER A 109 -9.62 1.56 1.18
N ALA A 110 -9.77 2.88 1.08
CA ALA A 110 -11.08 3.52 0.95
C ALA A 110 -11.79 3.06 -0.33
N GLU A 111 -11.10 3.03 -1.47
CA GLU A 111 -11.70 2.60 -2.74
C GLU A 111 -12.11 1.12 -2.69
N MET A 112 -11.26 0.24 -2.19
CA MET A 112 -11.61 -1.18 -2.03
C MET A 112 -12.81 -1.38 -1.11
N THR A 113 -12.92 -0.56 -0.06
CA THR A 113 -14.07 -0.60 0.87
C THR A 113 -15.34 -0.09 0.21
N THR A 114 -15.27 0.90 -0.69
CA THR A 114 -16.48 1.35 -1.41
C THR A 114 -17.06 0.28 -2.31
N LEU A 115 -16.23 -0.57 -2.92
CA LEU A 115 -16.67 -1.72 -3.74
C LEU A 115 -17.43 -2.78 -2.93
N PHE A 116 -17.31 -2.77 -1.60
CA PHE A 116 -18.11 -3.61 -0.71
C PHE A 116 -19.50 -3.06 -0.38
N ALA A 117 -19.62 -1.73 -0.35
CA ALA A 117 -20.83 -1.07 0.10
C ALA A 117 -21.88 -0.90 -1.02
N SER A 118 -21.45 -1.06 -2.28
CA SER A 118 -22.28 -1.06 -3.50
C SER A 118 -22.81 -2.44 -3.85
#